data_AF-A0A2Z3HUZ4-F1
#
_entry.id   AF-A0A2Z3HUZ4-F1
#
_cell.length_a   1.000
_cell.length_b   1.000
_cell.length_c   1.000
_cell.angle_alpha   90.00
_cell.angle_beta   90.00
_cell.angle_gamma   90.00
#
_symmetry.space_group_name_H-M   'P 1'
#
loop_
_entity.id
_entity.type
_entity.pdbx_description
1 polymer ?
#
loop_
_entity_poly.entity_id
_entity_poly.type
_entity_poly.pdbx_seq_one_letter_code
_entity_poly.pdbx_strand_id
1 'polypeptide(L)'
;MSWEKSLIRIAGYDVEIRQKRLAEVVLRREAAEMRLLMIDAEQEAEAAFIRSRPEAAFHQSAYLAGCKARRLNIRAEIDLILAEESGARDALAEAFEAQKKYEHVADGMARRRLREAARRETAELDELGVRQAGRPAPGGV
;
A
#
# COMPACT_ATOMS: atom_id res chain seq x y z
N MET A 1 -4.77 -18.57 -18.87
CA MET A 1 -3.74 -17.74 -18.19
C MET A 1 -2.71 -18.65 -17.54
N SER A 2 -1.42 -18.29 -17.52
CA SER A 2 -0.46 -19.03 -16.68
C SER A 2 -0.67 -18.70 -15.20
N TRP A 3 -0.34 -19.65 -14.33
CA TRP A 3 -0.50 -19.52 -12.88
C TRP A 3 0.21 -18.28 -12.30
N GLU A 4 1.40 -17.97 -12.80
CA GLU A 4 2.19 -16.80 -12.42
C GLU A 4 1.51 -15.46 -12.74
N LYS A 5 0.85 -15.35 -13.90
CA LYS A 5 0.01 -14.16 -14.19
C LYS A 5 -1.19 -14.07 -13.24
N SER A 6 -1.67 -15.20 -12.72
CA SER A 6 -2.76 -15.21 -11.74
C SER A 6 -2.29 -14.78 -10.36
N LEU A 7 -1.13 -15.23 -9.90
CA LEU A 7 -0.56 -14.82 -8.62
C LEU A 7 -0.25 -13.32 -8.58
N ILE A 8 0.34 -12.78 -9.65
CA ILE A 8 0.59 -11.32 -9.75
C ILE A 8 -0.71 -10.54 -9.62
N ARG A 9 -1.79 -10.99 -10.27
CA ARG A 9 -3.10 -10.32 -10.19
C ARG A 9 -3.69 -10.38 -8.79
N ILE A 10 -3.65 -11.55 -8.14
CA ILE A 10 -4.15 -11.73 -6.77
C ILE A 10 -3.35 -10.85 -5.80
N ALA A 11 -2.03 -10.81 -5.93
CA ALA A 11 -1.18 -9.93 -5.13
C ALA A 11 -1.47 -8.44 -5.38
N GLY A 12 -1.73 -8.06 -6.64
CA GLY A 12 -2.18 -6.70 -6.96
C GLY A 12 -3.50 -6.33 -6.28
N TYR A 13 -4.48 -7.26 -6.24
CA TYR A 13 -5.72 -7.02 -5.50
C TYR A 13 -5.50 -6.90 -3.98
N ASP A 14 -4.59 -7.70 -3.39
CA ASP A 14 -4.26 -7.56 -1.97
C ASP A 14 -3.65 -6.17 -1.69
N VAL A 15 -2.72 -5.69 -2.53
CA VAL A 15 -2.18 -4.33 -2.44
C VAL A 15 -3.31 -3.28 -2.48
N GLU A 16 -4.23 -3.37 -3.43
CA GLU A 16 -5.37 -2.43 -3.51
C GLU A 16 -6.25 -2.46 -2.25
N ILE A 17 -6.50 -3.64 -1.69
CA ILE A 17 -7.25 -3.81 -0.44
C ILE A 17 -6.51 -3.14 0.73
N ARG A 18 -5.19 -3.36 0.85
CA ARG A 18 -4.36 -2.73 1.90
C ARG A 18 -4.28 -1.22 1.74
N GLN A 19 -4.19 -0.70 0.52
CA GLN A 19 -4.24 0.75 0.26
C GLN A 19 -5.56 1.36 0.72
N LYS A 20 -6.70 0.72 0.39
CA LYS A 20 -8.02 1.17 0.85
C LYS A 20 -8.10 1.15 2.37
N ARG A 21 -7.58 0.10 3.02
CA ARG A 21 -7.55 0.02 4.49
C ARG A 21 -6.71 1.14 5.09
N LEU A 22 -5.51 1.40 4.58
CA LEU A 22 -4.66 2.49 5.05
C LEU A 22 -5.35 3.84 4.88
N ALA A 23 -6.01 4.08 3.74
CA ALA A 23 -6.75 5.31 3.50
C ALA A 23 -7.90 5.52 4.50
N GLU A 24 -8.64 4.46 4.84
CA GLU A 24 -9.70 4.50 5.85
C GLU A 24 -9.16 4.85 7.25
N VAL A 25 -8.00 4.27 7.64
CA VAL A 25 -7.35 4.57 8.92
C VAL A 25 -6.89 6.03 8.98
N VAL A 26 -6.25 6.51 7.91
CA VAL A 26 -5.81 7.91 7.80
C VAL A 26 -6.99 8.88 7.88
N LEU A 27 -8.09 8.59 7.18
CA LEU A 27 -9.31 9.41 7.25
C LEU A 27 -9.87 9.49 8.68
N ARG A 28 -9.87 8.36 9.42
CA ARG A 28 -10.30 8.36 10.82
C ARG A 28 -9.38 9.19 11.71
N ARG A 29 -8.06 9.15 11.49
CA ARG A 29 -7.10 10.00 12.22
C ARG A 29 -7.37 11.48 11.96
N GLU A 30 -7.50 11.87 10.70
CA GLU A 30 -7.79 13.26 10.31
C GLU A 30 -9.11 13.77 10.91
N ALA A 31 -10.14 12.92 10.95
CA ALA A 31 -11.40 13.26 11.61
C ALA A 31 -11.25 13.43 13.12
N ALA A 32 -10.40 12.64 13.79
CA ALA A 32 -10.11 12.79 15.21
C ALA A 32 -9.29 14.07 15.50
N GLU A 33 -8.30 14.38 14.67
CA GLU A 33 -7.51 15.61 14.74
C GLU A 33 -8.39 16.85 14.52
N MET A 34 -9.33 16.80 13.58
CA MET A 34 -10.30 17.87 13.37
C MET A 34 -11.17 18.09 14.61
N ARG A 35 -11.67 17.02 15.25
CA ARG A 35 -12.41 17.13 16.52
C ARG A 35 -11.57 17.76 17.63
N LEU A 36 -10.28 17.44 17.68
CA LEU A 36 -9.35 18.05 18.65
C LEU A 36 -9.24 19.56 18.43
N LEU A 37 -9.07 19.99 17.17
CA LEU A 37 -8.99 21.41 16.80
C LEU A 37 -10.30 22.15 17.11
N MET A 38 -11.45 21.51 16.90
CA MET A 38 -12.76 22.08 17.25
C MET A 38 -12.91 22.36 18.75
N ILE A 39 -12.30 21.55 19.63
CA ILE A 39 -12.33 21.84 21.08
C ILE A 39 -11.64 23.17 21.40
N ASP A 40 -10.56 23.50 20.71
CA ASP A 40 -9.85 24.77 20.95
C ASP A 40 -10.71 25.96 20.48
N ALA A 41 -11.37 25.85 19.33
CA ALA A 41 -12.33 26.84 18.86
C ALA A 41 -13.55 26.98 19.80
N GLU A 42 -14.08 25.87 20.33
CA GLU A 42 -15.15 25.85 21.33
C GLU A 42 -14.74 26.62 22.60
N GLN A 43 -13.51 26.42 23.08
CA GLN A 43 -13.00 27.13 24.26
C GLN A 43 -12.85 28.64 24.03
N GLU A 44 -12.41 29.06 22.84
CA GLU A 44 -12.33 30.48 22.49
C GLU A 44 -13.71 31.13 22.42
N ALA A 45 -14.69 30.44 21.82
CA ALA A 45 -16.07 30.89 21.75
C ALA A 45 -16.70 31.02 23.15
N GLU A 46 -16.47 30.04 24.02
CA GLU A 46 -16.94 30.10 25.42
C GLU A 46 -16.30 31.26 26.18
N ALA A 47 -15.00 31.50 25.99
CA ALA A 47 -14.33 32.64 26.62
C ALA A 47 -14.90 33.97 26.13
N ALA A 48 -15.25 34.09 24.84
CA ALA A 48 -15.92 35.27 24.29
C ALA A 48 -17.33 35.46 24.87
N PHE A 49 -18.09 34.37 24.98
CA PHE A 49 -19.42 34.37 25.58
C PHE A 49 -19.39 34.88 27.02
N ILE A 50 -18.49 34.37 27.86
CA ILE A 50 -18.35 34.79 29.26
C ILE A 50 -17.91 36.26 29.37
N ARG A 51 -17.03 36.75 28.48
CA ARG A 51 -16.69 38.19 28.45
C ARG A 51 -17.91 39.06 28.15
N SER A 52 -18.82 38.58 27.31
CA SER A 52 -20.06 39.30 26.97
C SER A 52 -21.15 39.20 28.04
N ARG A 53 -21.08 38.15 28.88
CA ARG A 53 -22.05 37.82 29.93
C ARG A 53 -21.35 37.28 31.18
N PRO A 54 -20.73 38.16 32.00
CA PRO A 54 -19.96 37.73 33.17
C PRO A 54 -20.79 36.94 34.17
N GLU A 55 -22.10 37.16 34.23
CA GLU A 55 -23.04 36.41 35.06
C GLU A 55 -23.08 34.91 34.73
N ALA A 56 -22.62 34.48 33.55
CA ALA A 56 -22.54 33.07 33.18
C ALA A 56 -21.24 32.37 33.66
N ALA A 57 -20.30 33.11 34.25
CA ALA A 57 -18.98 32.60 34.63
C ALA A 57 -19.01 31.45 35.66
N PHE A 58 -20.08 31.30 36.43
CA PHE A 58 -20.21 30.23 37.43
C PHE A 58 -20.22 28.82 36.83
N HIS A 59 -20.54 28.67 35.54
CA HIS A 59 -20.48 27.40 34.82
C HIS A 59 -19.13 27.12 34.13
N GLN A 60 -18.25 28.13 34.05
CA GLN A 60 -17.01 28.08 33.26
C GLN A 60 -16.08 26.92 33.69
N SER A 61 -15.93 26.71 34.99
CA SER A 61 -15.03 25.68 35.53
C SER A 61 -15.46 24.28 35.11
N ALA A 62 -16.76 23.99 35.16
CA ALA A 62 -17.33 22.72 34.72
C ALA A 62 -17.18 22.52 33.21
N TYR A 63 -17.43 23.56 32.41
CA TYR A 63 -17.24 23.51 30.96
C TYR A 63 -15.78 23.21 30.59
N LEU A 64 -14.82 23.95 31.17
CA LEU A 64 -13.39 23.73 30.92
C LEU A 64 -12.93 22.33 31.35
N ALA A 65 -13.45 21.80 32.46
CA ALA A 65 -13.20 20.42 32.88
C ALA A 65 -13.73 19.41 31.85
N GLY A 66 -14.93 19.64 31.30
CA GLY A 66 -15.50 18.83 30.22
C GLY A 66 -14.67 18.86 28.95
N CYS A 67 -14.20 20.04 28.52
CA CYS A 67 -13.29 20.16 27.37
C CYS A 67 -11.96 19.44 27.60
N LYS A 68 -11.37 19.54 28.81
CA LYS A 68 -10.16 18.80 29.17
C LYS A 68 -10.35 17.29 29.07
N ALA A 69 -11.47 16.77 29.58
CA ALA A 69 -11.79 15.35 29.50
C ALA A 69 -11.99 14.87 28.05
N ARG A 70 -12.77 15.61 27.24
CA ARG A 70 -12.95 15.31 25.81
C ARG A 70 -11.62 15.34 25.04
N ARG A 71 -10.77 16.33 25.31
CA ARG A 71 -9.42 16.44 24.72
C ARG A 71 -8.56 15.22 25.04
N LEU A 72 -8.56 14.77 26.29
CA LEU A 72 -7.81 13.58 26.70
C LEU A 72 -8.31 12.33 25.96
N ASN A 73 -9.63 12.15 25.87
CA ASN A 73 -10.23 11.02 25.18
C ASN A 73 -9.89 11.00 23.68
N ILE A 74 -9.98 12.15 23.00
CA ILE A 74 -9.64 12.27 21.58
C ILE A 74 -8.14 12.00 21.36
N ARG A 75 -7.26 12.48 22.25
CA ARG A 75 -5.82 12.18 22.15
C ARG A 75 -5.54 10.70 22.29
N ALA A 76 -6.15 10.03 23.27
CA ALA A 76 -6.04 8.58 23.41
C ALA A 76 -6.58 7.83 22.18
N GLU A 77 -7.67 8.31 21.59
CA GLU A 77 -8.19 7.78 20.33
C GLU A 77 -7.20 7.95 19.16
N ILE A 78 -6.59 9.13 19.02
CA ILE A 78 -5.55 9.39 18.00
C ILE A 78 -4.36 8.47 18.20
N ASP A 79 -3.88 8.27 19.43
CA ASP A 79 -2.75 7.39 19.72
C ASP A 79 -3.03 5.94 19.30
N LEU A 80 -4.26 5.45 19.55
CA LEU A 80 -4.69 4.13 19.09
C LEU A 80 -4.76 4.05 17.56
N ILE A 81 -5.30 5.07 16.90
CA ILE A 81 -5.38 5.12 15.43
C ILE A 81 -3.97 5.18 14.81
N LEU A 82 -3.03 5.90 15.42
CA LEU A 82 -1.64 5.97 14.95
C LEU A 82 -0.94 4.60 15.01
N ALA A 83 -1.16 3.84 16.09
CA ALA A 83 -0.67 2.47 16.19
C ALA A 83 -1.28 1.57 15.10
N GLU A 84 -2.58 1.72 14.84
CA GLU A 84 -3.28 1.03 13.76
C GLU A 84 -2.74 1.43 12.37
N GLU A 85 -2.48 2.72 12.14
CA GLU A 85 -1.95 3.27 10.90
C GLU A 85 -0.55 2.73 10.61
N SER A 86 0.30 2.61 11.64
CA SER A 86 1.61 1.95 11.53
C SER A 86 1.44 0.50 11.06
N GLY A 87 0.59 -0.29 11.72
CA GLY A 87 0.34 -1.67 11.33
C GLY A 87 -0.22 -1.80 9.91
N ALA A 88 -1.10 -0.87 9.49
CA ALA A 88 -1.63 -0.83 8.13
C ALA A 88 -0.55 -0.49 7.08
N ARG A 89 0.40 0.40 7.41
CA ARG A 89 1.56 0.71 6.55
C ARG A 89 2.48 -0.50 6.39
N ASP A 90 2.80 -1.17 7.49
CA ASP A 90 3.65 -2.37 7.48
C ASP A 90 2.99 -3.48 6.65
N ALA A 91 1.69 -3.71 6.87
CA ALA A 91 0.90 -4.68 6.10
C ALA A 91 0.83 -4.34 4.60
N LEU A 92 0.81 -3.06 4.23
CA LEU A 92 0.87 -2.63 2.83
C LEU A 92 2.26 -2.84 2.23
N ALA A 93 3.32 -2.56 3.00
CA ALA A 93 4.70 -2.79 2.56
C ALA A 93 4.94 -4.28 2.28
N GLU A 94 4.50 -5.17 3.17
CA GLU A 94 4.58 -6.62 2.97
C GLU A 94 3.84 -7.08 1.71
N ALA A 95 2.65 -6.52 1.43
CA ALA A 95 1.88 -6.85 0.23
C ALA A 95 2.63 -6.44 -1.06
N PHE A 96 3.26 -5.26 -1.06
CA PHE A 96 4.11 -4.83 -2.18
C PHE A 96 5.33 -5.73 -2.37
N GLU A 97 5.99 -6.14 -1.28
CA GLU A 97 7.10 -7.08 -1.36
C GLU A 97 6.66 -8.43 -1.95
N ALA A 98 5.51 -8.95 -1.51
CA ALA A 98 4.95 -10.20 -2.03
C ALA A 98 4.65 -10.09 -3.53
N GLN A 99 4.02 -8.99 -3.97
CA GLN A 99 3.78 -8.74 -5.38
C GLN A 99 5.09 -8.73 -6.19
N LYS A 100 6.13 -8.03 -5.70
CA LYS A 100 7.43 -7.97 -6.36
C LYS A 100 8.12 -9.32 -6.47
N LYS A 101 8.00 -10.17 -5.44
CA LYS A 101 8.51 -11.56 -5.48
C LYS A 101 7.86 -12.34 -6.63
N TYR A 102 6.55 -12.23 -6.82
CA TYR A 102 5.86 -12.90 -7.93
C TYR A 102 6.27 -12.35 -9.30
N GLU A 103 6.42 -11.03 -9.43
CA GLU A 103 6.91 -10.39 -10.66
C GLU A 103 8.31 -10.91 -11.03
N HIS A 104 9.25 -10.96 -10.08
CA HIS A 104 10.59 -11.47 -10.32
C HIS A 104 10.61 -12.95 -10.73
N VAL A 105 9.76 -13.79 -10.12
CA VAL A 105 9.62 -15.20 -10.50
C VAL A 105 9.11 -15.31 -11.94
N ALA A 106 8.06 -14.56 -12.29
CA ALA A 106 7.50 -14.57 -13.64
C ALA A 106 8.53 -14.12 -14.69
N ASP A 107 9.31 -13.07 -14.41
CA ASP A 107 10.39 -12.60 -15.28
C ASP A 107 11.51 -13.64 -15.41
N GLY A 108 11.88 -14.30 -14.31
CA GLY A 108 12.84 -15.39 -14.30
C GLY A 108 12.40 -16.54 -15.21
N MET A 109 11.12 -16.90 -15.15
CA MET A 109 10.52 -17.96 -15.98
C MET A 109 10.46 -17.55 -17.45
N ALA A 110 10.07 -16.31 -17.76
CA ALA A 110 10.07 -15.79 -19.12
C ALA A 110 11.47 -15.82 -19.75
N ARG A 111 12.49 -15.37 -19.01
CA ARG A 111 13.91 -15.42 -19.45
C ARG A 111 14.41 -16.85 -19.66
N ARG A 112 13.99 -17.80 -18.83
CA ARG A 112 14.34 -19.23 -19.03
C ARG A 112 13.73 -19.77 -20.32
N ARG A 113 12.43 -19.52 -20.56
CA ARG A 113 11.74 -19.94 -21.79
C ARG A 113 12.40 -19.38 -23.05
N LEU A 114 12.79 -18.11 -23.04
CA LEU A 114 13.49 -17.49 -24.16
C LEU A 114 14.86 -18.13 -24.43
N ARG A 115 15.65 -18.39 -23.37
CA ARG A 115 16.94 -19.09 -23.51
C ARG A 115 16.79 -20.51 -24.02
N GLU A 116 15.78 -21.24 -23.55
CA GLU A 116 15.50 -22.59 -24.03
C GLU A 116 15.07 -22.60 -25.50
N ALA A 117 14.24 -21.65 -25.92
CA ALA A 117 13.86 -21.50 -27.32
C ALA A 117 15.07 -21.19 -28.21
N ALA A 118 15.91 -20.22 -27.82
CA ALA A 118 17.13 -19.89 -28.57
C ALA A 118 18.12 -21.06 -28.64
N ARG A 119 18.24 -21.87 -27.57
CA ARG A 119 19.06 -23.09 -27.57
C ARG A 119 18.53 -24.13 -28.56
N ARG A 120 17.21 -24.33 -28.61
CA ARG A 120 16.58 -25.26 -29.56
C ARG A 120 16.77 -24.80 -31.00
N GLU A 121 16.53 -23.52 -31.29
CA GLU A 121 16.75 -22.93 -32.61
C GLU A 121 18.22 -23.06 -33.05
N THR A 122 19.17 -22.79 -32.15
CA THR A 122 20.60 -22.98 -32.46
C THR A 122 20.91 -24.44 -32.79
N ALA A 123 20.40 -25.39 -32.01
CA ALA A 123 20.61 -26.82 -32.27
C ALA A 123 20.00 -27.27 -33.61
N GLU A 124 18.82 -26.76 -33.96
CA GLU A 124 18.18 -27.03 -35.26
C GLU A 124 19.01 -26.48 -36.44
N LEU A 125 19.57 -25.28 -36.30
CA LEU A 125 20.45 -24.68 -37.30
C LEU A 125 21.77 -25.46 -37.44
N ASP A 126 22.36 -25.89 -36.33
CA ASP A 126 23.56 -26.72 -36.33
C ASP A 126 23.32 -28.06 -37.05
N GLU A 127 22.20 -28.73 -36.79
CA GLU A 127 21.82 -29.96 -37.50
C GLU A 127 21.64 -29.76 -39.01
N LEU A 128 21.04 -28.62 -39.42
CA LEU A 128 20.92 -28.26 -40.84
C LEU A 128 22.30 -28.01 -41.46
N GLY A 129 23.20 -27.33 -40.75
CA GLY A 129 24.57 -27.07 -41.19
C GLY A 129 25.36 -28.36 -41.41
N VAL A 130 25.27 -29.32 -40.48
CA VAL A 130 25.92 -30.64 -40.60
C VAL A 130 25.35 -31.41 -41.80
N ARG A 131 24.02 -31.41 -41.99
CA ARG A 131 23.38 -32.08 -43.15
C ARG A 131 23.80 -31.46 -44.49
N GLN A 132 23.99 -30.14 -44.54
CA GLN A 132 24.43 -29.43 -45.75
C GLN A 132 25.92 -29.71 -46.04
N ALA A 133 26.78 -29.70 -45.01
CA ALA A 133 28.22 -29.96 -45.13
C ALA A 133 28.53 -31.43 -45.49
N GLY A 134 27.70 -32.37 -45.02
CA GLY A 134 27.81 -33.79 -45.38
C GLY A 134 27.26 -34.13 -46.77
N ARG A 135 26.70 -33.17 -47.50
CA ARG A 135 26.17 -33.38 -48.85
C ARG A 135 27.32 -33.28 -49.86
N PRO A 136 27.68 -34.34 -50.61
CA PRO A 136 28.74 -34.26 -51.60
C PRO A 136 28.36 -33.23 -52.68
N ALA A 137 29.33 -32.42 -53.09
CA ALA A 137 29.12 -31.39 -54.10
C ALA A 137 28.56 -32.01 -55.39
N PRO A 138 27.48 -31.45 -55.97
CA PRO A 138 27.01 -31.90 -57.28
C PRO A 138 28.01 -31.44 -58.35
N GLY A 139 29.02 -32.25 -58.65
CA GLY A 139 29.98 -31.97 -59.72
C GLY A 139 31.40 -32.53 -59.60
N GLY A 140 31.66 -33.58 -58.81
CA GLY A 140 32.95 -34.28 -58.85
C GLY A 140 32.94 -35.41 -59.89
N VAL A 141 33.68 -35.22 -60.98
CA VAL A 141 33.99 -36.21 -62.03
C VAL A 141 34.84 -37.35 -61.46
#